data_AF-A0A955VDV1-F1
#
_entry.id   AF-A0A955VDV1-F1
#
_cell.length_a   1.000
_cell.length_b   1.000
_cell.length_c   1.000
_cell.angle_alpha   90.00
_cell.angle_beta   90.00
_cell.angle_gamma   90.00
#
_symmetry.space_group_name_H-M   'P 1'
#
loop_
_entity.id
_entity.type
_entity.pdbx_description
1 polymer ?
#
loop_
_entity_poly.entity_id
_entity_poly.type
_entity_poly.pdbx_seq_one_letter_code
_entity_poly.pdbx_strand_id
1 'polypeptide(L)'
;AIATASWWKEERHGVFLDYNQNAKDRTTASVYSVRPREDARVSCPLRWDEVATCDPAAFTVRTMPARLAAVGDVEAGMDEAVGRLDGLLALSDEQAAAGAADAPWPPHYEKKDGEPPRVQPSRAKKKAASGDGDGGDESGAESPTGRRRSRFPLLVIAKAQHKEEAEAGLARWKARYPKAAALLHVDDVLVDSMRGRSSTWTRIRVNLRHVPVALRPPKEAPDPDYDPWHGYKPPKRGDTPVGARRPRGAAGAGEEEE
;
A
#
# COMPACT_ATOMS: atom_id res chain seq x y z
N ALA A 1 1.79 19.07 20.68
CA ALA A 1 0.35 18.85 20.43
C ALA A 1 0.05 17.37 20.62
N ILE A 2 -1.15 17.03 21.11
CA ILE A 2 -1.57 15.62 21.32
C ILE A 2 -2.00 14.93 20.01
N ALA A 3 -2.42 15.72 19.00
CA ALA A 3 -2.77 15.26 17.67
C ALA A 3 -2.25 16.21 16.59
N THR A 4 -2.15 15.72 15.36
CA THR A 4 -1.63 16.46 14.20
C THR A 4 -2.32 16.03 12.90
N ALA A 5 -2.50 16.96 11.97
CA ALA A 5 -2.89 16.70 10.58
C ALA A 5 -1.72 16.90 9.59
N SER A 6 -0.49 17.10 10.09
CA SER A 6 0.70 17.31 9.27
C SER A 6 1.00 16.09 8.40
N TRP A 7 1.03 16.32 7.09
CA TRP A 7 1.27 15.25 6.12
C TRP A 7 2.68 14.65 6.24
N TRP A 8 3.69 15.48 6.53
CA TRP A 8 5.09 15.05 6.62
C TRP A 8 5.35 14.31 7.92
N LYS A 9 5.91 13.10 7.81
CA LYS A 9 6.24 12.29 9.00
C LYS A 9 7.21 13.00 9.93
N GLU A 10 8.11 13.82 9.39
CA GLU A 10 9.07 14.60 10.17
C GLU A 10 8.42 15.72 10.98
N GLU A 11 7.24 16.19 10.56
CA GLU A 11 6.47 17.24 11.23
C GLU A 11 5.39 16.67 12.16
N ARG A 12 5.22 15.34 12.18
CA ARG A 12 4.21 14.70 13.00
C ARG A 12 4.69 14.60 14.44
N HIS A 13 3.96 15.25 15.33
CA HIS A 13 4.07 15.07 16.77
C HIS A 13 2.70 14.69 17.33
N GLY A 14 2.65 13.66 18.18
CA GLY A 14 1.40 13.11 18.71
C GLY A 14 0.68 12.19 17.72
N VAL A 15 -0.63 12.09 17.85
CA VAL A 15 -1.49 11.20 17.04
C VAL A 15 -1.81 11.84 15.69
N PHE A 16 -1.50 11.16 14.58
CA PHE A 16 -1.85 11.64 13.25
C PHE A 16 -3.31 11.30 12.91
N LEU A 17 -4.08 12.34 12.59
CA LEU A 17 -5.45 12.22 12.05
C LEU A 17 -5.36 11.97 10.54
N ASP A 18 -5.44 10.71 10.11
CA ASP A 18 -5.35 10.33 8.69
C ASP A 18 -6.66 10.57 7.94
N TYR A 19 -6.98 11.85 7.68
CA TYR A 19 -8.15 12.27 6.91
C TYR A 19 -8.19 11.65 5.50
N ASN A 20 -7.03 11.27 4.97
CA ASN A 20 -6.89 10.65 3.65
C ASN A 20 -7.39 9.19 3.62
N GLN A 21 -7.84 8.61 4.74
CA GLN A 21 -8.59 7.34 4.74
C GLN A 21 -10.00 7.47 4.12
N ASN A 22 -10.57 8.68 4.06
CA ASN A 22 -11.85 8.94 3.40
C ASN A 22 -11.74 9.02 1.86
N ALA A 23 -10.51 8.97 1.32
CA ALA A 23 -10.29 8.89 -0.11
C ALA A 23 -10.68 7.50 -0.65
N LYS A 24 -10.91 7.42 -1.97
CA LYS A 24 -11.21 6.15 -2.65
C LYS A 24 -10.04 5.14 -2.50
N ASP A 25 -10.30 3.85 -2.68
CA ASP A 25 -9.27 2.80 -2.75
C ASP A 25 -8.27 2.79 -1.57
N ARG A 26 -8.70 3.29 -0.40
CA ARG A 26 -7.95 3.21 0.85
C ARG A 26 -8.28 1.91 1.57
N THR A 27 -7.29 1.41 2.31
CA THR A 27 -7.43 0.16 3.06
C THR A 27 -7.82 0.47 4.49
N THR A 28 -9.02 0.03 4.88
CA THR A 28 -9.51 0.08 6.26
C THR A 28 -9.84 -1.35 6.68
N ALA A 29 -9.37 -1.76 7.86
CA ALA A 29 -9.74 -3.05 8.42
C ALA A 29 -11.25 -3.04 8.74
N SER A 30 -11.99 -4.07 8.32
CA SER A 30 -13.40 -4.18 8.69
C SER A 30 -13.54 -4.47 10.18
N VAL A 31 -14.69 -4.13 10.74
CA VAL A 31 -15.06 -4.57 12.09
C VAL A 31 -14.98 -6.09 12.16
N TYR A 32 -14.52 -6.61 13.30
CA TYR A 32 -14.28 -8.02 13.58
C TYR A 32 -13.21 -8.71 12.69
N SER A 33 -12.53 -7.99 11.79
CA SER A 33 -11.43 -8.59 11.02
C SER A 33 -10.21 -8.90 11.88
N VAL A 34 -9.62 -10.07 11.64
CA VAL A 34 -8.33 -10.47 12.22
C VAL A 34 -7.21 -9.67 11.54
N ARG A 35 -6.26 -9.18 12.34
CA ARG A 35 -5.08 -8.46 11.87
C ARG A 35 -3.91 -9.43 11.67
N PRO A 36 -3.07 -9.23 10.64
CA PRO A 36 -1.91 -10.08 10.37
C PRO A 36 -0.77 -9.76 11.37
N ARG A 37 -0.98 -10.13 12.63
CA ARG A 37 -0.02 -10.02 13.73
C ARG A 37 0.09 -11.36 14.43
N GLU A 38 1.20 -11.58 15.14
CA GLU A 38 1.49 -12.84 15.83
C GLU A 38 0.39 -13.26 16.81
N ASP A 39 -0.25 -12.28 17.44
CA ASP A 39 -1.35 -12.49 18.40
C ASP A 39 -2.74 -12.66 17.77
N ALA A 40 -2.84 -12.61 16.43
CA ALA A 40 -4.11 -12.67 15.70
C ALA A 40 -5.18 -11.72 16.28
N ARG A 41 -4.77 -10.51 16.68
CA ARG A 41 -5.68 -9.51 17.25
C ARG A 41 -6.80 -9.12 16.29
N VAL A 42 -7.96 -8.76 16.83
CA VAL A 42 -9.19 -8.46 16.09
C VAL A 42 -9.50 -6.97 16.16
N SER A 43 -10.01 -6.40 15.07
CA SER A 43 -10.60 -5.05 15.07
C SER A 43 -11.91 -5.05 15.87
N CYS A 44 -11.80 -4.92 17.19
CA CYS A 44 -12.94 -5.03 18.10
C CYS A 44 -13.71 -3.69 18.18
N PRO A 45 -15.03 -3.69 17.94
CA PRO A 45 -15.86 -2.54 18.27
C PRO A 45 -16.04 -2.45 19.79
N LEU A 46 -16.15 -1.22 20.31
CA LEU A 46 -16.15 -0.90 21.73
C LEU A 46 -17.26 0.10 22.04
N ARG A 47 -17.73 0.09 23.29
CA ARG A 47 -18.51 1.19 23.85
C ARG A 47 -17.60 2.37 24.18
N TRP A 48 -18.16 3.58 24.22
CA TRP A 48 -17.38 4.81 24.44
C TRP A 48 -16.64 4.85 25.78
N ASP A 49 -17.22 4.28 26.83
CA ASP A 49 -16.63 4.17 28.17
C ASP A 49 -15.42 3.21 28.22
N GLU A 50 -15.35 2.25 27.29
CA GLU A 50 -14.22 1.31 27.19
C GLU A 50 -12.99 1.93 26.50
N VAL A 51 -13.16 2.91 25.61
CA VAL A 51 -12.10 3.42 24.73
C VAL A 51 -10.88 3.92 25.50
N ALA A 52 -11.11 4.64 26.61
CA ALA A 52 -10.03 5.25 27.39
C ALA A 52 -9.16 4.23 28.15
N THR A 53 -9.67 3.02 28.39
CA THR A 53 -9.06 2.03 29.29
C THR A 53 -8.76 0.69 28.62
N CYS A 54 -9.24 0.47 27.40
CA CYS A 54 -9.05 -0.79 26.71
C CYS A 54 -7.57 -1.07 26.38
N ASP A 55 -7.19 -2.35 26.42
CA ASP A 55 -5.96 -2.84 25.81
C ASP A 55 -6.30 -3.53 24.47
N PRO A 56 -5.90 -2.96 23.32
CA PRO A 56 -6.14 -3.59 22.02
C PRO A 56 -5.55 -5.00 21.88
N ALA A 57 -4.54 -5.38 22.67
CA ALA A 57 -3.96 -6.72 22.64
C ALA A 57 -4.85 -7.79 23.29
N ALA A 58 -5.83 -7.38 24.12
CA ALA A 58 -6.77 -8.30 24.75
C ALA A 58 -7.82 -8.85 23.77
N PHE A 59 -8.01 -8.21 22.62
CA PHE A 59 -8.99 -8.61 21.61
C PHE A 59 -8.35 -9.47 20.53
N THR A 60 -8.53 -10.78 20.63
CA THR A 60 -7.94 -11.78 19.73
C THR A 60 -9.00 -12.72 19.20
N VAL A 61 -8.67 -13.48 18.16
CA VAL A 61 -9.55 -14.54 17.64
C VAL A 61 -10.01 -15.53 18.74
N ARG A 62 -9.22 -15.70 19.82
CA ARG A 62 -9.53 -16.59 20.94
C ARG A 62 -10.45 -15.96 21.98
N THR A 63 -10.36 -14.64 22.20
CA THR A 63 -11.10 -13.94 23.27
C THR A 63 -12.40 -13.32 22.79
N MET A 64 -12.49 -12.99 21.50
CA MET A 64 -13.66 -12.32 20.92
C MET A 64 -14.99 -13.09 21.05
N PRO A 65 -15.06 -14.44 20.90
CA PRO A 65 -16.32 -15.16 21.06
C PRO A 65 -16.94 -15.00 22.47
N ALA A 66 -16.10 -15.10 23.52
CA ALA A 66 -16.56 -14.92 24.90
C ALA A 66 -17.02 -13.48 25.15
N ARG A 67 -16.31 -12.49 24.60
CA ARG A 67 -16.74 -11.09 24.67
C ARG A 67 -18.09 -10.89 24.00
N LEU A 68 -18.26 -11.35 22.77
CA LEU A 68 -19.51 -11.18 22.03
C LEU A 68 -20.70 -11.80 22.77
N ALA A 69 -20.52 -12.96 23.40
CA ALA A 69 -21.54 -13.57 24.25
C ALA A 69 -21.87 -12.74 25.49
N ALA A 70 -20.88 -12.06 26.08
CA ALA A 70 -21.04 -11.28 27.30
C ALA A 70 -21.66 -9.88 27.06
N VAL A 71 -21.27 -9.18 25.99
CA VAL A 71 -21.67 -7.79 25.76
C VAL A 71 -22.66 -7.60 24.61
N GLY A 72 -22.90 -8.63 23.82
CA GLY A 72 -23.74 -8.57 22.63
C GLY A 72 -23.11 -7.75 21.49
N ASP A 73 -23.93 -7.38 20.51
CA ASP A 73 -23.52 -6.48 19.44
C ASP A 73 -23.50 -5.03 19.92
N VAL A 74 -22.30 -4.47 20.07
CA VAL A 74 -22.12 -3.08 20.51
C VAL A 74 -22.37 -2.05 19.40
N GLU A 75 -22.48 -2.50 18.15
CA GLU A 75 -22.80 -1.67 16.98
C GLU A 75 -24.30 -1.68 16.64
N ALA A 76 -25.11 -2.37 17.44
CA ALA A 76 -26.56 -2.41 17.27
C ALA A 76 -27.13 -0.98 17.19
N GLY A 77 -27.90 -0.70 16.13
CA GLY A 77 -28.50 0.62 15.88
C GLY A 77 -27.61 1.61 15.13
N MET A 78 -26.37 1.26 14.73
CA MET A 78 -25.51 2.16 13.95
C MET A 78 -26.20 2.69 12.68
N ASP A 79 -26.92 1.81 11.97
CA ASP A 79 -27.63 2.16 10.73
C ASP A 79 -28.91 2.98 10.97
N GLU A 80 -29.41 3.05 12.21
CA GLU A 80 -30.62 3.80 12.57
C GLU A 80 -30.32 5.30 12.80
N ALA A 81 -29.07 5.63 13.11
CA ALA A 81 -28.62 6.98 13.43
C ALA A 81 -27.83 7.61 12.26
N VAL A 82 -28.53 7.88 11.14
CA VAL A 82 -27.90 8.49 9.95
C VAL A 82 -27.42 9.91 10.25
N GLY A 83 -26.10 10.12 10.18
CA GLY A 83 -25.47 11.43 10.38
C GLY A 83 -25.66 12.39 9.21
N ARG A 84 -25.59 13.71 9.50
CA ARG A 84 -25.59 14.80 8.50
C ARG A 84 -24.22 15.46 8.43
N LEU A 85 -23.84 15.94 7.24
CA LEU A 85 -22.54 16.59 6.99
C LEU A 85 -22.58 18.12 7.08
N ASP A 86 -23.76 18.74 7.22
CA ASP A 86 -23.91 20.21 7.09
C ASP A 86 -22.98 20.99 8.02
N GLY A 87 -22.86 20.57 9.29
CA GLY A 87 -21.97 21.22 10.25
C GLY A 87 -20.49 21.08 9.89
N LEU A 88 -20.08 19.96 9.31
CA LEU A 88 -18.70 19.75 8.85
C LEU A 88 -18.40 20.58 7.59
N LEU A 89 -19.40 20.75 6.70
CA LEU A 89 -19.28 21.59 5.51
C LEU A 89 -19.19 23.07 5.89
N ALA A 90 -20.04 23.55 6.81
CA ALA A 90 -19.96 24.93 7.32
C ALA A 90 -18.59 25.21 7.96
N LEU A 91 -18.06 24.28 8.77
CA LEU A 91 -16.72 24.39 9.33
C LEU A 91 -15.63 24.45 8.25
N SER A 92 -15.77 23.66 7.18
CA SER A 92 -14.84 23.70 6.05
C SER A 92 -14.85 25.07 5.36
N ASP A 93 -16.02 25.67 5.16
CA ASP A 93 -16.17 26.99 4.55
C ASP A 93 -15.54 28.08 5.42
N GLU A 94 -15.75 28.03 6.75
CA GLU A 94 -15.10 28.92 7.70
C GLU A 94 -13.57 28.81 7.67
N GLN A 95 -13.03 27.59 7.63
CA GLN A 95 -11.60 27.35 7.53
C GLN A 95 -11.01 27.85 6.22
N ALA A 96 -11.71 27.64 5.10
CA ALA A 96 -11.33 28.16 3.80
C ALA A 96 -11.32 29.70 3.78
N ALA A 97 -12.36 30.33 4.36
CA ALA A 97 -12.43 31.79 4.51
C ALA A 97 -11.31 32.35 5.41
N ALA A 98 -10.86 31.58 6.41
CA ALA A 98 -9.72 31.89 7.26
C ALA A 98 -8.35 31.61 6.59
N GLY A 99 -8.34 31.14 5.32
CA GLY A 99 -7.12 30.92 4.54
C GLY A 99 -6.48 29.54 4.73
N ALA A 100 -7.17 28.58 5.33
CA ALA A 100 -6.70 27.19 5.36
C ALA A 100 -6.76 26.60 3.94
N ALA A 101 -5.63 26.07 3.47
CA ALA A 101 -5.57 25.37 2.19
C ALA A 101 -6.16 23.96 2.30
N ASP A 102 -6.68 23.43 1.18
CA ASP A 102 -7.11 22.04 1.11
C ASP A 102 -5.94 21.11 1.45
N ALA A 103 -6.28 19.97 2.05
CA ALA A 103 -5.31 19.00 2.49
C ALA A 103 -4.67 18.30 1.28
N PRO A 104 -3.37 17.96 1.34
CA PRO A 104 -2.71 17.29 0.23
C PRO A 104 -3.33 15.91 -0.03
N TRP A 105 -3.88 15.73 -1.23
CA TRP A 105 -4.40 14.45 -1.70
C TRP A 105 -3.27 13.46 -2.03
N PRO A 106 -3.50 12.14 -1.95
CA PRO A 106 -2.50 11.16 -2.34
C PRO A 106 -2.08 11.33 -3.81
N PRO A 107 -0.81 11.06 -4.17
CA PRO A 107 -0.25 11.45 -5.48
C PRO A 107 -0.93 10.86 -6.72
N HIS A 108 -1.74 9.82 -6.56
CA HIS A 108 -2.33 9.04 -7.66
C HIS A 108 -3.76 9.47 -8.05
N TYR A 109 -4.32 10.49 -7.41
CA TYR A 109 -5.65 11.04 -7.73
C TYR A 109 -5.63 11.97 -8.95
N GLU A 110 -6.78 12.33 -9.51
CA GLU A 110 -6.90 13.42 -10.51
C GLU A 110 -6.96 14.79 -9.80
N LYS A 111 -6.21 15.80 -10.29
CA LYS A 111 -6.18 17.15 -9.73
C LYS A 111 -7.49 17.89 -10.00
N LYS A 112 -8.01 18.60 -9.01
CA LYS A 112 -9.12 19.54 -9.19
C LYS A 112 -8.61 20.98 -9.34
N ASP A 113 -9.39 21.83 -9.99
CA ASP A 113 -9.08 23.26 -10.12
C ASP A 113 -9.07 23.93 -8.74
N GLY A 114 -8.04 24.74 -8.48
CA GLY A 114 -7.80 25.38 -7.18
C GLY A 114 -6.96 24.56 -6.20
N GLU A 115 -6.59 23.32 -6.53
CA GLU A 115 -5.78 22.47 -5.65
C GLU A 115 -4.31 22.94 -5.63
N PRO A 116 -3.71 23.17 -4.44
CA PRO A 116 -2.30 23.53 -4.33
C PRO A 116 -1.39 22.43 -4.92
N PRO A 117 -0.12 22.74 -5.25
CA PRO A 117 0.79 21.77 -5.84
C PRO A 117 0.94 20.51 -4.97
N ARG A 118 0.38 19.38 -5.45
CA ARG A 118 0.56 18.07 -4.81
C ARG A 118 2.03 17.75 -4.61
N VAL A 119 2.38 17.48 -3.37
CA VAL A 119 3.78 17.40 -2.96
C VAL A 119 4.35 16.01 -3.25
N GLN A 120 5.49 15.96 -3.95
CA GLN A 120 6.32 14.75 -4.06
C GLN A 120 7.02 14.48 -2.70
N PRO A 121 7.34 13.23 -2.34
CA PRO A 121 7.99 12.88 -1.09
C PRO A 121 9.46 13.29 -1.10
N SER A 122 9.71 14.58 -0.98
CA SER A 122 10.94 15.26 -0.55
C SER A 122 10.75 16.72 -0.91
N ARG A 123 10.99 17.61 0.08
CA ARG A 123 11.02 19.07 -0.02
C ARG A 123 11.12 19.57 -1.46
N ALA A 124 10.16 20.39 -1.88
CA ALA A 124 10.29 21.22 -3.07
C ALA A 124 11.68 21.89 -3.02
N LYS A 125 12.57 21.45 -3.90
CA LYS A 125 13.91 22.01 -4.04
C LYS A 125 13.69 23.51 -4.35
N LYS A 126 14.14 24.40 -3.46
CA LYS A 126 14.17 25.84 -3.73
C LYS A 126 14.79 26.03 -5.12
N LYS A 127 14.06 26.66 -6.05
CA LYS A 127 14.65 27.17 -7.29
C LYS A 127 15.65 28.26 -6.88
N ALA A 128 16.92 27.90 -6.85
CA ALA A 128 18.00 28.87 -6.86
C ALA A 128 18.08 29.48 -8.27
N ALA A 129 18.25 30.80 -8.30
CA ALA A 129 18.36 31.61 -9.50
C ALA A 129 19.55 31.19 -10.38
N SER A 130 19.36 31.42 -11.68
CA SER A 130 20.34 31.61 -12.77
C SER A 130 21.82 31.38 -12.46
N GLY A 131 22.41 30.43 -13.18
CA GLY A 131 23.85 30.33 -13.40
C GLY A 131 24.13 29.39 -14.58
N ASP A 132 24.64 29.96 -15.67
CA ASP A 132 25.10 29.26 -16.87
C ASP A 132 26.15 28.20 -16.55
N GLY A 133 26.02 27.02 -17.16
CA GLY A 133 26.94 25.89 -16.95
C GLY A 133 26.61 24.70 -17.86
N ASP A 134 27.39 24.60 -18.92
CA ASP A 134 27.39 23.65 -20.04
C ASP A 134 27.47 22.14 -19.66
N GLY A 135 26.83 21.31 -20.49
CA GLY A 135 27.30 19.95 -20.82
C GLY A 135 26.76 18.74 -20.01
N GLY A 136 25.71 18.08 -20.50
CA GLY A 136 25.38 16.69 -20.13
C GLY A 136 24.03 16.20 -20.63
N ASP A 137 24.03 15.55 -21.80
CA ASP A 137 22.89 14.96 -22.54
C ASP A 137 21.81 14.30 -21.65
N GLU A 138 20.70 15.02 -21.47
CA GLU A 138 19.48 14.57 -20.81
C GLU A 138 18.42 14.20 -21.86
N SER A 139 18.26 12.90 -22.14
CA SER A 139 17.04 12.39 -22.78
C SER A 139 16.29 11.44 -21.84
N GLY A 140 15.58 12.03 -20.89
CA GLY A 140 14.55 11.36 -20.10
C GLY A 140 13.31 11.08 -20.96
N ALA A 141 13.40 10.10 -21.86
CA ALA A 141 12.24 9.67 -22.64
C ALA A 141 11.23 8.92 -21.74
N GLU A 142 10.00 9.46 -21.67
CA GLU A 142 8.86 8.86 -20.99
C GLU A 142 8.59 7.46 -21.54
N SER A 143 8.47 6.47 -20.65
CA SER A 143 8.06 5.13 -21.05
C SER A 143 6.53 5.12 -21.23
N PRO A 144 5.98 4.49 -22.28
CA PRO A 144 4.55 4.53 -22.63
C PRO A 144 3.59 3.89 -21.59
N THR A 145 4.09 3.49 -20.43
CA THR A 145 3.33 2.86 -19.34
C THR A 145 3.24 3.73 -18.08
N GLY A 146 3.75 4.98 -18.10
CA GLY A 146 3.76 5.89 -16.94
C GLY A 146 4.60 5.39 -15.76
N ARG A 147 5.32 4.27 -15.92
CA ARG A 147 6.10 3.63 -14.86
C ARG A 147 7.47 4.28 -14.78
N ARG A 148 7.78 4.90 -13.63
CA ARG A 148 9.09 5.52 -13.34
C ARG A 148 10.21 4.52 -13.64
N ARG A 149 11.08 4.83 -14.61
CA ARG A 149 12.31 4.07 -14.85
C ARG A 149 13.23 4.21 -13.64
N SER A 150 13.77 3.10 -13.16
CA SER A 150 14.80 3.11 -12.12
C SER A 150 15.99 3.93 -12.62
N ARG A 151 16.50 4.88 -11.81
CA ARG A 151 17.75 5.58 -12.10
C ARG A 151 18.98 4.70 -11.89
N PHE A 152 18.80 3.54 -11.25
CA PHE A 152 19.88 2.58 -10.97
C PHE A 152 19.99 1.49 -12.04
N PRO A 153 21.21 1.02 -12.34
CA PRO A 153 21.47 -0.06 -13.30
C PRO A 153 21.02 -1.41 -12.71
N LEU A 154 19.74 -1.72 -12.86
CA LEU A 154 19.09 -2.84 -12.20
C LEU A 154 18.85 -4.01 -13.17
N LEU A 155 19.31 -5.20 -12.79
CA LEU A 155 19.05 -6.44 -13.51
C LEU A 155 18.03 -7.30 -12.75
N VAL A 156 17.13 -7.97 -13.47
CA VAL A 156 16.29 -9.04 -12.92
C VAL A 156 17.02 -10.35 -13.15
N ILE A 157 17.40 -11.02 -12.07
CA ILE A 157 18.25 -12.22 -12.14
C ILE A 157 17.41 -13.49 -12.10
N ALA A 158 16.40 -13.54 -11.25
CA ALA A 158 15.56 -14.71 -11.09
C ALA A 158 14.11 -14.32 -10.78
N LYS A 159 13.18 -15.12 -11.29
CA LYS A 159 11.78 -15.16 -10.88
C LYS A 159 11.45 -16.62 -10.60
N ALA A 160 11.01 -16.93 -9.38
CA ALA A 160 10.68 -18.30 -9.01
C ALA A 160 9.41 -18.34 -8.16
N GLN A 161 8.73 -19.48 -8.16
CA GLN A 161 7.59 -19.70 -7.27
C GLN A 161 8.06 -19.74 -5.81
N HIS A 162 9.19 -20.39 -5.55
CA HIS A 162 9.77 -20.57 -4.23
C HIS A 162 11.04 -19.72 -4.06
N LYS A 163 11.31 -19.26 -2.83
CA LYS A 163 12.43 -18.35 -2.56
C LYS A 163 13.77 -19.03 -2.83
N GLU A 164 13.87 -20.30 -2.45
CA GLU A 164 15.05 -21.15 -2.56
C GLU A 164 15.50 -21.29 -4.02
N GLU A 165 14.55 -21.47 -4.94
CA GLU A 165 14.81 -21.54 -6.39
C GLU A 165 15.33 -20.22 -6.95
N ALA A 166 14.80 -19.09 -6.48
CA ALA A 166 15.28 -17.77 -6.89
C ALA A 166 16.71 -17.53 -6.38
N GLU A 167 17.01 -17.91 -5.13
CA GLU A 167 18.35 -17.81 -4.55
C GLU A 167 19.36 -18.73 -5.27
N ALA A 168 18.93 -19.92 -5.69
CA ALA A 168 19.75 -20.78 -6.55
C ALA A 168 20.03 -20.12 -7.91
N GLY A 169 19.06 -19.40 -8.48
CA GLY A 169 19.25 -18.57 -9.68
C GLY A 169 20.29 -17.47 -9.49
N LEU A 170 20.23 -16.77 -8.35
CA LEU A 170 21.25 -15.78 -7.99
C LEU A 170 22.64 -16.42 -7.84
N ALA A 171 22.74 -17.60 -7.23
CA ALA A 171 24.02 -18.31 -7.08
C ALA A 171 24.62 -18.66 -8.45
N ARG A 172 23.82 -19.16 -9.41
CA ARG A 172 24.26 -19.41 -10.79
C ARG A 172 24.75 -18.13 -11.48
N TRP A 173 24.03 -17.02 -11.30
CA TRP A 173 24.44 -15.73 -11.85
C TRP A 173 25.76 -15.24 -11.25
N LYS A 174 25.96 -15.36 -9.94
CA LYS A 174 27.22 -15.00 -9.26
C LYS A 174 28.39 -15.85 -9.77
N ALA A 175 28.18 -17.14 -10.01
CA ALA A 175 29.18 -18.02 -10.58
C ALA A 175 29.53 -17.65 -12.03
N ARG A 176 28.56 -17.18 -12.82
CA ARG A 176 28.76 -16.71 -14.21
C ARG A 176 29.52 -15.37 -14.26
N TYR A 177 29.28 -14.48 -13.30
CA TYR A 177 29.87 -13.14 -13.26
C TYR A 177 30.62 -12.87 -11.95
N PRO A 178 31.72 -13.60 -11.67
CA PRO A 178 32.42 -13.52 -10.38
C PRO A 178 32.98 -12.13 -10.12
N LYS A 179 33.46 -11.42 -11.16
CA LYS A 179 34.00 -10.05 -11.04
C LYS A 179 32.93 -9.04 -10.62
N ALA A 180 31.72 -9.15 -11.17
CA ALA A 180 30.61 -8.27 -10.79
C ALA A 180 30.09 -8.64 -9.40
N ALA A 181 29.97 -9.95 -9.11
CA ALA A 181 29.49 -10.47 -7.85
C ALA A 181 30.37 -10.05 -6.65
N ALA A 182 31.69 -10.00 -6.84
CA ALA A 182 32.64 -9.57 -5.80
C ALA A 182 32.48 -8.09 -5.39
N LEU A 183 31.84 -7.27 -6.24
CA LEU A 183 31.62 -5.85 -6.01
C LEU A 183 30.19 -5.56 -5.50
N LEU A 184 29.35 -6.58 -5.31
CA LEU A 184 28.00 -6.41 -4.79
C LEU A 184 28.01 -6.30 -3.28
N HIS A 185 27.28 -5.31 -2.78
CA HIS A 185 26.95 -5.20 -1.37
C HIS A 185 25.67 -6.00 -1.07
N VAL A 186 25.40 -6.27 0.21
CA VAL A 186 24.16 -6.93 0.64
C VAL A 186 22.93 -6.16 0.13
N ASP A 187 22.97 -4.83 0.21
CA ASP A 187 21.88 -3.94 -0.22
C ASP A 187 21.74 -3.80 -1.75
N ASP A 188 22.64 -4.41 -2.53
CA ASP A 188 22.51 -4.50 -3.98
C ASP A 188 21.66 -5.69 -4.41
N VAL A 189 21.46 -6.67 -3.54
CA VAL A 189 20.64 -7.85 -3.79
C VAL A 189 19.24 -7.61 -3.23
N LEU A 190 18.29 -7.37 -4.13
CA LEU A 190 16.90 -7.12 -3.78
C LEU A 190 16.10 -8.41 -3.94
N VAL A 191 15.66 -8.99 -2.82
CA VAL A 191 14.77 -10.16 -2.79
C VAL A 191 13.34 -9.66 -2.56
N ASP A 192 12.56 -9.57 -3.62
CA ASP A 192 11.17 -9.11 -3.56
C ASP A 192 10.21 -10.30 -3.41
N SER A 193 9.30 -10.24 -2.43
CA SER A 193 8.08 -11.07 -2.42
C SER A 193 6.99 -10.39 -3.23
N MET A 194 6.55 -11.03 -4.30
CA MET A 194 5.61 -10.51 -5.27
C MET A 194 4.29 -11.29 -5.17
N ARG A 195 3.16 -10.61 -5.43
CA ARG A 195 1.85 -11.24 -5.46
C ARG A 195 1.56 -11.82 -6.84
N GLY A 196 1.24 -13.10 -6.91
CA GLY A 196 0.68 -13.77 -8.09
C GLY A 196 -0.84 -13.86 -8.03
N ARG A 197 -1.43 -14.75 -8.83
CA ARG A 197 -2.90 -14.94 -8.89
C ARG A 197 -3.51 -15.40 -7.56
N SER A 198 -2.84 -16.31 -6.86
CA SER A 198 -3.34 -17.00 -5.66
C SER A 198 -2.24 -17.32 -4.64
N SER A 199 -0.97 -17.07 -4.98
CA SER A 199 0.20 -17.33 -4.15
C SER A 199 1.22 -16.21 -4.33
N THR A 200 2.16 -16.10 -3.39
CA THR A 200 3.34 -15.26 -3.56
C THR A 200 4.38 -15.96 -4.43
N TRP A 201 5.20 -15.19 -5.11
CA TRP A 201 6.37 -15.66 -5.86
C TRP A 201 7.55 -14.71 -5.59
N THR A 202 8.78 -15.18 -5.79
CA THR A 202 9.99 -14.43 -5.45
C THR A 202 10.66 -13.89 -6.70
N ARG A 203 11.07 -12.62 -6.67
CA ARG A 203 11.91 -12.01 -7.70
C ARG A 203 13.21 -11.50 -7.09
N ILE A 204 14.34 -11.90 -7.64
CA ILE A 204 15.64 -11.35 -7.27
C ILE A 204 16.10 -10.36 -8.31
N ARG A 205 16.47 -9.17 -7.87
CA ARG A 205 17.09 -8.13 -8.69
C ARG A 205 18.46 -7.75 -8.11
N VAL A 206 19.38 -7.37 -8.98
CA VAL A 206 20.72 -6.93 -8.60
C VAL A 206 20.92 -5.49 -9.07
N ASN A 207 21.30 -4.61 -8.15
CA ASN A 207 21.67 -3.24 -8.43
C ASN A 207 23.19 -3.13 -8.68
N LEU A 208 23.58 -2.75 -9.89
CA LEU A 208 24.99 -2.66 -10.29
C LEU A 208 25.62 -1.30 -9.95
N ARG A 209 25.12 -0.59 -8.93
CA ARG A 209 25.59 0.77 -8.58
C ARG A 209 27.08 0.80 -8.20
N HIS A 210 27.59 -0.27 -7.58
CA HIS A 210 28.99 -0.41 -7.19
C HIS A 210 29.84 -1.16 -8.23
N VAL A 211 29.23 -1.65 -9.32
CA VAL A 211 29.94 -2.35 -10.39
C VAL A 211 30.32 -1.34 -11.49
N PRO A 212 31.62 -1.16 -11.81
CA PRO A 212 32.07 -0.31 -12.91
C PRO A 212 31.42 -0.72 -14.23
N VAL A 213 31.11 0.25 -15.10
CA VAL A 213 30.41 0.02 -16.38
C VAL A 213 31.05 -1.10 -17.20
N ALA A 214 32.38 -1.13 -17.29
CA ALA A 214 33.14 -2.13 -18.03
C ALA A 214 33.00 -3.58 -17.50
N LEU A 215 32.55 -3.75 -16.25
CA LEU A 215 32.36 -5.05 -15.59
C LEU A 215 30.89 -5.41 -15.44
N ARG A 216 29.95 -4.57 -15.89
CA ARG A 216 28.52 -4.82 -15.74
C ARG A 216 28.09 -5.96 -16.68
N PRO A 217 27.48 -7.03 -16.16
CA PRO A 217 26.90 -8.06 -16.99
C PRO A 217 25.79 -7.50 -17.89
N PRO A 218 25.58 -8.08 -19.09
CA PRO A 218 24.44 -7.72 -19.92
C PRO A 218 23.12 -8.08 -19.24
N LYS A 219 22.03 -7.47 -19.72
CA LYS A 219 20.69 -7.87 -19.29
C LYS A 219 20.31 -9.19 -19.97
N GLU A 220 20.13 -10.24 -19.19
CA GLU A 220 19.72 -11.56 -19.65
C GLU A 220 18.29 -11.89 -19.20
N ALA A 221 17.75 -12.99 -19.73
CA ALA A 221 16.50 -13.55 -19.23
C ALA A 221 16.69 -14.03 -17.77
N PRO A 222 15.70 -13.85 -16.89
CA PRO A 222 15.76 -14.42 -15.55
C PRO A 222 15.94 -15.94 -15.59
N ASP A 223 16.68 -16.50 -14.65
CA ASP A 223 16.84 -17.95 -14.52
C ASP A 223 16.72 -18.35 -13.05
N PRO A 224 15.62 -18.99 -12.62
CA PRO A 224 14.43 -19.34 -13.43
C PRO A 224 13.61 -18.10 -13.87
N ASP A 225 12.76 -18.25 -14.90
CA ASP A 225 11.81 -17.21 -15.35
C ASP A 225 10.35 -17.65 -15.12
N TYR A 226 9.99 -17.83 -13.85
CA TYR A 226 8.62 -18.13 -13.47
C TYR A 226 7.65 -17.00 -13.83
N ASP A 227 6.59 -17.33 -14.55
CA ASP A 227 5.45 -16.45 -14.83
C ASP A 227 4.21 -16.88 -14.03
N PRO A 228 3.81 -16.14 -12.97
CA PRO A 228 2.62 -16.45 -12.17
C PRO A 228 1.30 -16.33 -12.94
N TRP A 229 1.33 -15.68 -14.12
CA TRP A 229 0.17 -15.45 -14.99
C TRP A 229 0.15 -16.38 -16.20
N HIS A 230 1.05 -17.37 -16.26
CA HIS A 230 1.06 -18.33 -17.35
C HIS A 230 -0.33 -18.98 -17.51
N GLY A 231 -0.92 -18.86 -18.70
CA GLY A 231 -2.25 -19.38 -19.02
C GLY A 231 -3.43 -18.54 -18.51
N TYR A 232 -3.21 -17.44 -17.78
CA TYR A 232 -4.27 -16.54 -17.36
C TYR A 232 -4.75 -15.66 -18.52
N LYS A 233 -6.05 -15.74 -18.84
CA LYS A 233 -6.71 -14.82 -19.77
C LYS A 233 -7.56 -13.85 -18.96
N PRO A 234 -7.23 -12.55 -18.93
CA PRO A 234 -8.08 -11.58 -18.25
C PRO A 234 -9.46 -11.58 -18.92
N PRO A 235 -10.55 -11.42 -18.15
CA PRO A 235 -11.88 -11.25 -18.74
C PRO A 235 -11.87 -10.04 -19.69
N LYS A 236 -12.54 -10.15 -20.83
CA LYS A 236 -12.67 -9.03 -21.76
C LYS A 236 -13.42 -7.90 -21.06
N ARG A 237 -12.94 -6.67 -21.23
CA ARG A 237 -13.60 -5.47 -20.73
C ARG A 237 -15.01 -5.43 -21.34
N GLY A 238 -16.04 -5.70 -20.54
CA GLY A 238 -17.44 -5.81 -20.99
C GLY A 238 -18.15 -7.11 -20.61
N ASP A 239 -17.42 -8.18 -20.24
CA ASP A 239 -18.01 -9.49 -19.86
C ASP A 239 -18.35 -9.62 -18.38
N THR A 240 -18.21 -8.55 -17.58
CA THR A 240 -18.71 -8.57 -16.20
C THR A 240 -20.20 -8.27 -16.23
N PRO A 241 -21.10 -9.18 -15.83
CA PRO A 241 -22.50 -8.84 -15.68
C PRO A 241 -22.60 -7.76 -14.61
N VAL A 242 -23.07 -6.58 -15.01
CA VAL A 242 -23.52 -5.56 -14.07
C VAL A 242 -24.77 -6.12 -13.40
N GLY A 243 -24.62 -6.73 -12.23
CA GLY A 243 -25.74 -7.21 -11.43
C GLY A 243 -25.73 -8.71 -11.14
N ALA A 244 -24.87 -9.13 -10.22
CA ALA A 244 -25.15 -10.30 -9.39
C ALA A 244 -24.98 -9.87 -7.92
N ARG A 245 -25.87 -8.99 -7.45
CA ARG A 245 -26.16 -8.90 -6.02
C ARG A 245 -26.71 -10.28 -5.63
N ARG A 246 -25.98 -11.05 -4.81
CA ARG A 246 -26.59 -12.16 -4.08
C ARG A 246 -27.77 -11.57 -3.30
N PRO A 247 -29.00 -12.10 -3.44
CA PRO A 247 -30.08 -11.71 -2.54
C PRO A 247 -29.65 -12.07 -1.11
N ARG A 248 -29.83 -11.13 -0.17
CA ARG A 248 -29.71 -11.43 1.26
C ARG A 248 -30.78 -12.47 1.58
N GLY A 249 -30.34 -13.69 1.91
CA GLY A 249 -31.24 -14.73 2.38
C GLY A 249 -31.92 -14.25 3.66
N ALA A 250 -33.24 -14.24 3.62
CA ALA A 250 -34.12 -13.97 4.72
C ALA A 250 -33.87 -14.95 5.87
N ALA A 251 -34.10 -14.47 7.08
CA ALA A 251 -34.17 -15.26 8.29
C ALA A 251 -35.11 -16.46 8.10
N GLY A 252 -34.58 -17.66 8.32
CA GLY A 252 -35.40 -18.84 8.58
C GLY A 252 -35.76 -18.84 10.05
N ALA A 253 -37.00 -18.45 10.35
CA ALA A 253 -37.70 -18.93 11.52
C ALA A 253 -37.80 -20.46 11.39
N GLY A 254 -37.27 -21.18 12.38
CA GLY A 254 -37.51 -22.60 12.59
C GLY A 254 -38.26 -22.72 13.90
N GLU A 255 -39.55 -23.01 13.78
CA GLU A 255 -40.49 -23.31 14.84
C GLU A 255 -40.12 -24.60 15.59
N GLU A 256 -40.58 -24.61 16.83
CA GLU A 256 -40.88 -25.75 17.71
C GLU A 256 -41.56 -26.92 16.97
N GLU A 257 -41.19 -28.16 17.31
CA GLU A 257 -42.10 -29.09 18.01
C GLU A 257 -41.37 -30.40 18.37
N GLU A 258 -41.62 -30.81 19.63
CA GLU A 258 -41.71 -32.16 20.24
C GLU A 258 -40.75 -33.30 19.82
#